data_AF-A0A653DE39-F1
#
_entry.id   AF-A0A653DE39-F1
#
_cell.length_a   1.000
_cell.length_b   1.000
_cell.length_c   1.000
_cell.angle_alpha   90.00
_cell.angle_beta   90.00
_cell.angle_gamma   90.00
#
_symmetry.space_group_name_H-M   'P 1'
#
loop_
_entity.id
_entity.type
_entity.pdbx_description
1 polymer ?
#
loop_
_entity_poly.entity_id
_entity_poly.type
_entity_poly.pdbx_seq_one_letter_code
_entity_poly.pdbx_strand_id
1 'polypeptide(L)' 'MVVDVDKLSDAELRTKLLEFGFPVMPITGTTRKVMAKKLKMLLENKDKIGDGSTRRSMGR' A
#
# COMPACT_ATOMS: atom_id res chain seq x y z
N MET A 1 4.79 10.32 9.74
CA MET A 1 5.87 10.54 8.75
C MET A 1 5.25 10.31 7.37
N VAL A 2 5.01 11.36 6.59
CA VAL A 2 4.32 11.25 5.29
C VAL A 2 5.29 10.61 4.30
N VAL A 3 5.05 9.35 3.94
CA VAL A 3 5.85 8.65 2.93
C VAL A 3 5.44 9.19 1.55
N ASP A 4 6.36 9.90 0.90
CA ASP A 4 6.15 10.49 -0.41
C ASP A 4 6.33 9.42 -1.50
N VAL A 5 5.24 8.75 -1.88
CA VAL A 5 5.27 7.56 -2.73
C VAL A 5 5.81 7.85 -4.15
N ASP A 6 5.64 9.07 -4.66
CA ASP A 6 6.08 9.43 -6.02
C ASP A 6 7.61 9.47 -6.16
N LYS A 7 8.32 9.70 -5.05
CA LYS A 7 9.78 9.75 -4.99
C LYS A 7 10.44 8.38 -4.78
N LEU A 8 9.66 7.33 -4.51
CA LEU A 8 10.20 6.00 -4.31
C LEU A 8 10.70 5.41 -5.62
N SER A 9 11.86 4.78 -5.58
CA SER A 9 12.33 3.91 -6.65
C SER A 9 11.44 2.66 -6.76
N ASP A 10 11.53 1.97 -7.90
CA ASP A 10 10.73 0.76 -8.14
C ASP A 10 11.06 -0.35 -7.13
N ALA A 11 12.33 -0.43 -6.68
CA ALA A 11 12.76 -1.36 -5.65
C ALA A 11 12.13 -1.03 -4.29
N GLU A 12 12.16 0.25 -3.87
CA GLU A 12 11.55 0.68 -2.61
C GLU A 12 10.03 0.53 -2.62
N LEU A 13 9.39 0.85 -3.74
CA LEU A 13 7.96 0.67 -3.92
C LEU A 13 7.56 -0.80 -3.76
N ARG A 14 8.36 -1.71 -4.33
CA ARG A 14 8.17 -3.16 -4.18
C ARG A 14 8.35 -3.61 -2.74
N THR A 15 9.43 -3.22 -2.07
CA THR A 15 9.70 -3.60 -0.68
C THR A 15 8.55 -3.18 0.22
N LYS A 16 8.08 -1.93 0.10
CA LYS A 16 6.96 -1.45 0.91
C LYS A 16 5.68 -2.23 0.63
N LEU A 17 5.33 -2.50 -0.62
CA LEU A 17 4.15 -3.32 -0.94
C LEU A 17 4.24 -4.72 -0.33
N LEU A 18 5.43 -5.34 -0.32
CA LEU A 18 5.67 -6.64 0.33
C LEU A 18 5.51 -6.58 1.85
N GLU A 19 5.97 -5.50 2.50
CA GLU A 19 5.78 -5.28 3.96
C GLU A 19 4.29 -5.24 4.33
N PHE A 20 3.44 -4.76 3.42
CA PHE A 20 1.97 -4.78 3.58
C PHE A 20 1.32 -6.11 3.21
N GLY A 21 2.10 -7.13 2.82
CA GLY A 21 1.60 -8.43 2.38
C GLY A 21 0.92 -8.39 1.00
N PHE A 22 1.17 -7.35 0.20
CA PHE A 22 0.62 -7.24 -1.14
C PHE A 22 1.49 -8.01 -2.13
N PRO A 23 0.92 -8.91 -2.97
CA PRO A 23 1.69 -9.62 -3.99
C PRO A 23 2.17 -8.65 -5.05
N VAL A 24 3.48 -8.59 -5.27
CA VAL A 24 4.09 -7.62 -6.18
C VAL A 24 4.55 -8.27 -7.46
N MET A 25 4.02 -7.78 -8.58
CA MET A 25 4.47 -8.10 -9.93
C MET A 25 5.71 -7.27 -10.32
N PRO A 26 6.39 -7.57 -11.44
CA PRO A 26 7.45 -6.70 -11.94
C PRO A 26 6.97 -5.25 -12.08
N ILE A 27 7.67 -4.35 -11.39
CA ILE A 27 7.41 -2.91 -11.47
C ILE A 27 8.23 -2.37 -12.64
N THR A 28 7.54 -1.90 -13.67
CA THR A 28 8.10 -1.33 -14.89
C THR A 28 7.35 -0.05 -15.22
N GLY A 29 7.77 0.69 -16.24
CA GLY A 29 7.20 2.01 -16.58
C GLY A 29 5.66 2.02 -16.69
N THR A 30 5.04 0.93 -17.15
CA THR A 30 3.59 0.82 -17.30
C THR A 30 2.87 0.48 -15.98
N THR A 31 3.51 -0.25 -15.07
CA THR A 31 2.89 -0.75 -13.83
C THR A 31 3.21 0.11 -12.61
N ARG A 32 4.29 0.91 -12.66
CA ARG A 32 4.73 1.81 -11.57
C ARG A 32 3.60 2.69 -11.04
N LYS A 33 2.81 3.31 -11.93
CA LYS A 33 1.70 4.20 -11.54
C LYS A 33 0.60 3.47 -10.76
N VAL A 34 0.28 2.24 -11.16
CA VAL A 34 -0.73 1.40 -10.47
C VAL A 34 -0.21 1.00 -9.10
N MET A 35 1.05 0.56 -9.01
CA MET A 35 1.68 0.13 -7.75
C MET A 35 1.84 1.29 -6.76
N ALA A 36 2.21 2.48 -7.24
CA ALA A 36 2.26 3.70 -6.43
C ALA A 36 0.89 4.05 -5.85
N LYS A 37 -0.18 3.98 -6.66
CA LYS A 37 -1.54 4.22 -6.18
C LYS A 37 -1.96 3.20 -5.11
N LYS A 38 -1.64 1.92 -5.30
CA LYS A 38 -1.90 0.87 -4.31
C LYS A 38 -1.18 1.13 -3.00
N LEU A 39 0.10 1.51 -3.05
CA LEU A 39 0.86 1.81 -1.84
C LEU A 39 0.28 3.02 -1.09
N LYS A 40 -0.11 4.09 -1.78
CA LYS A 40 -0.80 5.25 -1.16
C LYS A 40 -2.04 4.81 -0.38
N MET A 41 -2.90 3.98 -1.00
CA MET A 41 -4.10 3.46 -0.33
C MET A 41 -3.77 2.61 0.91
N LEU A 42 -2.73 1.79 0.85
CA LEU A 42 -2.31 0.94 1.99
C LEU A 42 -1.79 1.78 3.15
N LEU A 43 -1.03 2.84 2.87
CA LEU A 43 -0.56 3.79 3.88
C LEU A 43 -1.74 4.52 4.54
N GLU A 44 -2.67 5.07 3.75
CA GLU A 44 -3.88 5.72 4.25
C GLU A 44 -4.77 4.78 5.08
N ASN A 45 -4.84 3.51 4.71
CA ASN A 45 -5.61 2.51 5.45
C ASN A 45 -4.90 2.07 6.74
N LYS A 46 -3.56 2.06 6.77
CA LYS A 46 -2.81 1.77 8.01
C LYS A 46 -3.12 2.80 9.09
N ASP A 47 -3.19 4.08 8.72
CA ASP A 47 -3.56 5.16 9.64
C ASP A 47 -5.01 5.00 10.15
N LYS A 48 -5.91 4.46 9.32
CA LYS A 48 -7.32 4.20 9.71
C LYS A 48 -7.52 2.93 10.54
N ILE A 49 -6.59 1.99 10.51
CA ILE A 49 -6.65 0.75 11.31
C ILE A 49 -6.03 0.96 12.71
N GLY A 50 -5.28 2.06 12.91
CA GLY A 50 -4.73 2.45 14.21
C GLY A 50 -5.70 3.15 15.16
N ASP A 51 -6.90 3.53 14.70
CA ASP A 51 -7.94 4.18 15.50
C ASP A 51 -9.23 3.34 15.45
N GLY A 52 -9.43 2.51 16.48
CA GLY A 52 -10.74 1.95 16.82
C GLY A 52 -11.25 0.81 15.93
N SER A 53 -11.43 -0.36 16.56
CA SER A 53 -12.66 -1.17 16.54
C SER A 53 -13.55 -1.17 15.28
N THR A 54 -13.95 -2.36 14.82
CA THR A 54 -15.13 -2.62 13.93
C THR A 54 -14.87 -2.54 12.42
N ARG A 55 -14.38 -3.61 11.78
CA ARG A 55 -14.80 -3.97 10.40
C ARG A 55 -14.57 -5.44 10.05
N ARG A 56 -15.08 -6.41 10.84
CA ARG A 56 -15.48 -7.75 10.34
C ARG A 56 -16.53 -8.38 11.26
N SER A 57 -17.73 -7.79 11.33
CA SER A 57 -18.95 -8.57 11.58
C SER A 57 -19.79 -8.52 10.31
N MET A 58 -19.71 -9.57 9.50
CA MET A 58 -20.64 -9.86 8.43
C MET A 58 -21.05 -11.31 8.62
N GLY A 59 -22.34 -11.53 8.90
CA GLY A 59 -22.95 -12.85 8.86
C GLY A 59 -23.50 -13.35 10.20
N ARG A 60 -24.66 -12.84 10.61
CA ARG A 60 -25.76 -13.66 11.11
C ARG A 60 -27.07 -13.10 10.59
#